data_AF-A0A136HY94-F1
#
_entry.id   AF-A0A136HY94-F1
#
_cell.length_a   1.000
_cell.length_b   1.000
_cell.length_c   1.000
_cell.angle_alpha   90.00
_cell.angle_beta   90.00
_cell.angle_gamma   90.00
#
_symmetry.space_group_name_H-M   'P 1'
#
loop_
_entity.id
_entity.type
_entity.pdbx_description
1 polymer ?
#
loop_
_entity_poly.entity_id
_entity_poly.type
_entity_poly.pdbx_seq_one_letter_code
_entity_poly.pdbx_strand_id
1 'polypeptide(L)'
;MAQTGYSSSAFWAKQIGLAAVLVVIAGVLIYILQNEENASVADIQVEEKSVSRGLSDFYRDFRMSATDPLKEEQGDFVLDIAGVDPNLDEKLSQMSSQTRPVEKGWTGEHKFRTFKEGNTLREAISQYAQAEGMQLIWNLEQDFVIKHRFQLDSTVAGSLAKIANAIDSSFEGEVKAYLCAQQRTLIVTAEETEFLSSNCKLIRS
;
A
#
# COMPACT_ATOMS: atom_id res chain seq x y z
N MET A 1 20.19 65.48 37.57
CA MET A 1 18.87 64.82 37.60
C MET A 1 17.86 65.77 36.97
N ALA A 2 17.26 65.42 35.84
CA ALA A 2 16.17 66.19 35.23
C ALA A 2 15.13 65.19 34.70
N GLN A 3 13.98 65.12 35.38
CA GLN A 3 12.85 64.28 34.99
C GLN A 3 12.04 65.03 33.92
N THR A 4 11.96 64.48 32.72
CA THR A 4 11.04 64.97 31.69
C THR A 4 9.68 64.31 31.91
N GLY A 5 8.69 65.10 32.34
CA GLY A 5 7.31 64.66 32.56
C GLY A 5 6.65 64.22 31.25
N TYR A 6 6.25 62.96 31.20
CA TYR A 6 5.45 62.41 30.11
C TYR A 6 4.03 62.96 30.20
N SER A 7 3.57 63.70 29.19
CA SER A 7 2.22 64.23 29.12
C SER A 7 1.20 63.10 28.96
N SER A 8 0.34 62.91 29.97
CA SER A 8 -0.68 61.86 30.05
C SER A 8 -1.77 61.98 28.98
N SER A 9 -1.98 63.17 28.40
CA SER A 9 -3.02 63.41 27.39
C SER A 9 -2.70 62.77 26.03
N ALA A 10 -1.42 62.70 25.65
CA ALA A 10 -0.99 62.09 24.39
C ALA A 10 -1.11 60.56 24.40
N PHE A 11 -1.00 59.94 25.57
CA PHE A 11 -1.23 58.51 25.74
C PHE A 11 -2.73 58.18 25.60
N TRP A 12 -3.60 58.91 26.31
CA TRP A 12 -5.05 58.71 26.23
C TRP A 12 -5.64 59.00 24.84
N ALA A 13 -5.13 60.00 24.13
CA ALA A 13 -5.56 60.30 22.76
C ALA A 13 -5.29 59.13 21.79
N LYS A 14 -4.14 58.46 21.92
CA LYS A 14 -3.81 57.28 21.10
C LYS A 14 -4.67 56.07 21.46
N GLN A 15 -4.93 55.85 22.75
CA GLN A 15 -5.75 54.71 23.21
C GLN A 15 -7.22 54.87 22.82
N ILE A 16 -7.78 56.08 22.94
CA ILE A 16 -9.16 56.38 22.49
C ILE A 16 -9.28 56.22 20.96
N GLY A 17 -8.26 56.65 20.20
CA GLY A 17 -8.23 56.43 18.76
C GLY A 17 -8.25 54.96 18.37
N LEU A 18 -7.49 54.11 19.08
CA LEU A 18 -7.43 52.67 18.81
C LEU A 18 -8.75 51.97 19.17
N ALA A 19 -9.39 52.38 20.27
CA ALA A 19 -10.72 51.89 20.64
C ALA A 19 -11.79 52.26 19.59
N ALA A 20 -11.76 53.48 19.07
CA ALA A 20 -12.68 53.91 18.02
C ALA A 20 -12.53 53.09 16.72
N VAL A 21 -11.29 52.75 16.34
CA VAL A 21 -11.04 51.89 15.17
C VAL A 21 -11.60 50.48 15.36
N LEU A 22 -11.45 49.89 16.55
CA LEU A 22 -12.02 48.56 16.84
C LEU A 22 -13.55 48.54 16.77
N VAL A 23 -14.21 49.61 17.23
CA VAL A 23 -15.68 49.74 17.14
C VAL A 23 -16.14 49.84 15.68
N VAL A 24 -15.40 50.56 14.82
CA VAL A 24 -15.71 50.64 13.38
C VAL A 24 -15.55 49.28 12.71
N ILE A 25 -14.47 48.54 13.00
CA ILE A 25 -14.25 47.19 12.47
C ILE A 25 -15.37 46.23 12.90
N ALA A 26 -15.77 46.27 14.17
CA ALA A 26 -16.89 45.47 14.67
C ALA A 26 -18.22 45.83 13.98
N GLY A 27 -18.47 47.12 13.74
CA GLY A 27 -19.65 47.58 12.99
C GLY A 27 -19.67 47.10 11.54
N VAL A 28 -18.52 47.11 10.86
CA VAL A 28 -18.40 46.58 9.49
C VAL A 28 -18.60 45.07 9.46
N LEU A 29 -18.05 44.33 10.43
CA LEU A 29 -18.28 42.88 10.54
C LEU A 29 -19.75 42.55 10.78
N ILE A 30 -20.42 43.26 11.70
CA ILE A 30 -21.86 43.08 11.95
C ILE A 30 -22.67 43.42 10.70
N TYR A 31 -22.31 44.48 9.97
CA TYR A 31 -22.98 44.85 8.73
C TYR A 31 -22.83 43.76 7.66
N ILE A 32 -21.64 43.18 7.49
CA ILE A 32 -21.41 42.08 6.53
C ILE A 32 -22.21 40.83 6.94
N LEU A 33 -22.19 40.46 8.23
CA LEU A 33 -22.94 39.31 8.73
C LEU A 33 -24.46 39.48 8.60
N GLN A 34 -24.99 40.69 8.85
CA GLN A 34 -26.40 41.00 8.60
C GLN A 34 -26.75 41.02 7.11
N ASN A 35 -25.79 41.39 6.25
CA ASN A 35 -26.01 41.38 4.80
C ASN A 35 -25.98 39.95 4.23
N GLU A 36 -25.27 39.01 4.87
CA GLU A 36 -25.37 37.57 4.59
C GLU A 36 -26.71 36.99 5.04
N GLU A 37 -27.26 37.40 6.19
CA GLU A 37 -28.61 36.97 6.64
C GLU A 37 -29.74 37.49 5.73
N ASN A 38 -29.56 38.62 5.05
CA ASN A 38 -30.55 39.18 4.12
C ASN A 38 -30.42 38.65 2.68
N ALA A 39 -29.46 37.77 2.40
CA ALA A 39 -29.31 37.07 1.12
C ALA A 39 -29.97 35.68 1.09
N SER A 40 -30.89 35.38 2.01
CA SER A 40 -31.68 34.14 1.98
C SER A 40 -33.17 34.40 2.22
N VAL A 41 -33.82 35.02 1.24
CA VAL A 41 -35.24 34.72 0.95
C VAL A 41 -35.29 33.92 -0.34
N ALA A 42 -34.92 32.65 -0.22
CA ALA A 42 -35.27 31.62 -1.18
C ALA A 42 -35.45 30.32 -0.38
N ASP A 43 -36.72 30.08 -0.03
CA ASP A 43 -37.34 28.77 0.14
C ASP A 43 -36.52 27.74 0.96
N ILE A 44 -36.83 27.63 2.26
CA ILE A 44 -36.57 26.39 3.00
C ILE A 44 -37.54 25.34 2.45
N GLN A 45 -37.22 24.79 1.28
CA GLN A 45 -37.57 23.43 0.98
C GLN A 45 -36.69 22.60 1.90
N VAL A 46 -37.32 21.80 2.76
CA VAL A 46 -36.68 20.62 3.34
C VAL A 46 -36.23 19.80 2.14
N GLU A 47 -34.98 19.99 1.72
CA GLU A 47 -34.35 19.13 0.75
C GLU A 47 -34.20 17.79 1.46
N GLU A 48 -35.21 16.93 1.32
CA GLU A 48 -35.07 15.53 1.65
C GLU A 48 -33.81 15.06 0.93
N LYS A 49 -32.76 14.78 1.71
CA LYS A 49 -31.57 14.08 1.26
C LYS A 49 -32.03 12.68 0.85
N SER A 50 -32.64 12.59 -0.32
CA SER A 50 -33.10 11.37 -0.91
C SER A 50 -31.87 10.53 -1.22
N VAL A 51 -31.98 9.23 -0.96
CA VAL A 51 -30.92 8.23 -1.24
C VAL A 51 -30.41 8.37 -2.69
N SER A 52 -31.29 8.80 -3.60
CA SER A 52 -31.01 9.12 -4.99
C SER A 52 -29.99 10.25 -5.19
N ARG A 53 -30.04 11.32 -4.40
CA ARG A 53 -29.04 12.40 -4.44
C ARG A 53 -27.69 11.91 -3.92
N GLY A 54 -27.67 11.19 -2.79
CA GLY A 54 -26.43 10.61 -2.26
C GLY A 54 -25.75 9.64 -3.23
N LEU A 55 -26.53 8.80 -3.92
CA LEU A 55 -26.01 7.88 -4.93
C LEU A 55 -25.57 8.62 -6.21
N SER A 56 -26.30 9.66 -6.61
CA SER A 56 -25.92 10.51 -7.76
C SER A 56 -24.65 11.31 -7.49
N ASP A 57 -24.51 11.85 -6.28
CA ASP A 57 -23.32 12.56 -5.83
C ASP A 57 -22.12 11.61 -5.73
N PHE A 58 -22.31 10.40 -5.19
CA PHE A 58 -21.30 9.35 -5.19
C PHE A 58 -20.89 8.94 -6.61
N TYR A 59 -21.85 8.71 -7.52
CA TYR A 59 -21.55 8.31 -8.89
C TYR A 59 -20.88 9.43 -9.69
N ARG A 60 -21.23 10.70 -9.40
CA ARG A 60 -20.56 11.89 -9.93
C ARG A 60 -19.14 12.00 -9.41
N ASP A 61 -18.91 11.83 -8.11
CA ASP A 61 -17.58 11.88 -7.49
C ASP A 61 -16.69 10.73 -7.99
N PHE A 62 -17.24 9.52 -8.10
CA PHE A 62 -16.57 8.36 -8.70
C PHE A 62 -16.21 8.61 -10.16
N ARG A 63 -17.12 9.16 -10.97
CA ARG A 63 -16.79 9.46 -12.37
C ARG A 63 -15.80 10.60 -12.53
N MET A 64 -15.89 11.65 -11.71
CA MET A 64 -14.95 12.77 -11.73
C MET A 64 -13.55 12.33 -11.29
N SER A 65 -13.45 11.44 -10.30
CA SER A 65 -12.17 10.81 -9.90
C SER A 65 -11.67 9.78 -10.91
N ALA A 66 -12.55 9.05 -11.61
CA ALA A 66 -12.17 8.09 -12.64
C ALA A 66 -11.85 8.72 -14.02
N THR A 67 -12.26 9.96 -14.26
CA THR A 67 -11.93 10.70 -15.51
C THR A 67 -10.76 11.66 -15.37
N ASP A 68 -10.32 11.93 -14.13
CA ASP A 68 -8.99 12.49 -13.92
C ASP A 68 -8.00 11.36 -14.22
N PRO A 69 -7.10 11.50 -15.22
CA PRO A 69 -6.01 10.56 -15.39
C PRO A 69 -5.02 10.82 -14.25
N LEU A 70 -5.40 10.40 -13.03
CA LEU A 70 -4.44 9.86 -12.11
C LEU A 70 -3.69 8.83 -12.94
N LYS A 71 -2.46 9.16 -13.36
CA LYS A 71 -1.51 8.14 -13.78
C LYS A 71 -1.63 7.05 -12.73
N GLU A 72 -2.17 5.91 -13.12
CA GLU A 72 -2.32 4.78 -12.24
C GLU A 72 -0.92 4.35 -11.82
N GLU A 73 -0.39 4.91 -10.72
CA GLU A 73 0.81 4.40 -10.05
C GLU A 73 0.54 3.01 -9.46
N GLN A 74 -0.62 2.42 -9.69
CA GLN A 74 -0.91 1.02 -9.39
C GLN A 74 -0.51 0.10 -10.54
N GLY A 75 -0.61 0.55 -11.80
CA GLY A 75 -0.26 -0.25 -12.99
C GLY A 75 1.24 -0.43 -13.22
N ASP A 76 2.10 0.39 -12.60
CA ASP A 76 3.55 0.32 -12.82
C ASP A 76 4.27 -0.70 -11.92
N PHE A 77 3.59 -1.24 -10.89
CA PHE A 77 4.24 -2.12 -9.89
C PHE A 77 3.66 -3.53 -9.82
N VAL A 78 2.67 -3.86 -10.62
CA VAL A 78 2.13 -5.20 -10.79
C VAL A 78 2.41 -5.62 -12.22
N LEU A 79 3.12 -6.73 -12.39
CA LEU A 79 3.50 -7.27 -13.69
C LEU A 79 2.72 -8.55 -13.94
N ASP A 80 1.85 -8.53 -14.93
CA ASP A 80 1.22 -9.75 -15.43
C ASP A 80 2.29 -10.57 -16.17
N ILE A 81 2.46 -11.82 -15.74
CA ILE A 81 3.44 -12.76 -16.30
C ILE A 81 2.72 -13.98 -16.86
N ALA A 82 3.43 -14.81 -17.61
CA ALA A 82 2.87 -16.01 -18.24
C ALA A 82 2.21 -17.01 -17.26
N GLY A 83 2.39 -16.81 -15.96
CA GLY A 83 1.50 -17.30 -14.92
C GLY A 83 1.70 -18.76 -14.52
N VAL A 84 0.59 -19.36 -14.11
CA VAL A 84 0.48 -20.72 -13.57
C VAL A 84 0.87 -21.76 -14.64
N ASP A 85 1.81 -22.64 -14.31
CA ASP A 85 2.26 -23.74 -15.15
C ASP A 85 1.32 -24.95 -14.98
N PRO A 86 0.47 -25.29 -15.98
CA PRO A 86 -0.45 -26.41 -15.88
C PRO A 86 0.25 -27.77 -15.78
N ASN A 87 1.56 -27.82 -16.09
CA ASN A 87 2.37 -29.04 -16.03
C ASN A 87 3.38 -29.00 -14.88
N LEU A 88 3.15 -28.16 -13.86
CA LEU A 88 4.03 -28.01 -12.69
C LEU A 88 4.40 -29.36 -12.07
N ASP A 89 3.40 -30.20 -11.82
CA ASP A 89 3.58 -31.51 -11.17
C ASP A 89 4.44 -32.46 -12.03
N GLU A 90 4.21 -32.49 -13.35
CA GLU A 90 5.00 -33.30 -14.27
C GLU A 90 6.46 -32.84 -14.27
N LYS A 91 6.69 -31.53 -14.36
CA LYS A 91 8.03 -30.94 -14.32
C LYS A 91 8.77 -31.27 -13.02
N LEU A 92 8.11 -31.15 -11.87
CA LEU A 92 8.69 -31.50 -10.57
C LEU A 92 8.99 -32.99 -10.44
N SER A 93 8.15 -33.84 -11.02
CA SER A 93 8.39 -35.29 -11.04
C SER A 93 9.66 -35.63 -11.84
N GLN A 94 9.87 -34.98 -12.99
CA GLN A 94 11.05 -35.19 -13.84
C GLN A 94 12.35 -34.68 -13.20
N MET A 95 12.29 -33.58 -12.44
CA MET A 95 13.45 -33.01 -11.74
C MET A 95 13.98 -33.91 -10.61
N SER A 96 13.10 -34.67 -9.96
CA SER A 96 13.44 -35.49 -8.78
C SER A 96 14.54 -36.54 -9.04
N SER A 97 14.69 -36.99 -10.29
CA SER A 97 15.65 -38.03 -10.67
C SER A 97 17.05 -37.49 -10.99
N GLN A 98 17.22 -36.16 -11.10
CA GLN A 98 18.45 -35.56 -11.64
C GLN A 98 19.28 -34.80 -10.59
N THR A 99 18.71 -34.47 -9.44
CA THR A 99 19.35 -33.61 -8.44
C THR A 99 19.61 -34.34 -7.13
N ARG A 100 20.75 -34.06 -6.48
CA ARG A 100 20.99 -34.51 -5.10
C ARG A 100 20.06 -33.76 -4.13
N PRO A 101 19.17 -34.45 -3.41
CA PRO A 101 18.20 -33.79 -2.53
C PRO A 101 18.86 -32.96 -1.42
N VAL A 102 18.16 -31.92 -0.96
CA VAL A 102 18.45 -31.26 0.32
C VAL A 102 17.77 -31.98 1.48
N GLU A 103 18.12 -31.59 2.71
CA GLU A 103 17.41 -32.06 3.90
C GLU A 103 15.92 -31.66 3.85
N LYS A 104 15.04 -32.53 4.34
CA LYS A 104 13.58 -32.27 4.37
C LYS A 104 13.19 -31.02 5.17
N GLY A 105 14.07 -30.56 6.06
CA GLY A 105 13.89 -29.35 6.88
C GLY A 105 14.71 -28.16 6.42
N TRP A 106 15.30 -28.21 5.22
CA TRP A 106 16.14 -27.13 4.70
C TRP A 106 15.36 -25.81 4.65
N THR A 107 15.93 -24.74 5.17
CA THR A 107 15.34 -23.39 5.09
C THR A 107 16.27 -22.36 4.49
N GLY A 108 17.56 -22.68 4.39
CA GLY A 108 18.63 -21.78 4.02
C GLY A 108 19.28 -21.11 5.23
N GLU A 109 20.24 -20.25 4.97
CA GLU A 109 20.98 -19.54 6.03
C GLU A 109 20.15 -18.39 6.61
N HIS A 110 20.23 -18.18 7.92
CA HIS A 110 19.62 -17.02 8.55
C HIS A 110 20.49 -15.77 8.35
N LYS A 111 19.98 -14.75 7.65
CA LYS A 111 20.71 -13.50 7.38
C LYS A 111 19.77 -12.37 6.93
N PHE A 112 20.27 -11.14 7.01
CA PHE A 112 19.61 -9.96 6.47
C PHE A 112 19.64 -9.96 4.94
N ARG A 113 18.47 -10.09 4.31
CA ARG A 113 18.30 -10.01 2.84
C ARG A 113 17.68 -8.68 2.46
N THR A 114 18.30 -7.96 1.52
CA THR A 114 17.86 -6.64 1.09
C THR A 114 17.10 -6.74 -0.23
N PHE A 115 15.85 -6.32 -0.22
CA PHE A 115 15.01 -6.24 -1.40
C PHE A 115 15.14 -4.84 -1.97
N LYS A 116 15.77 -4.72 -3.14
CA LYS A 116 16.09 -3.42 -3.76
C LYS A 116 14.89 -2.89 -4.51
N GLU A 117 14.69 -1.58 -4.43
CA GLU A 117 13.71 -0.86 -5.24
C GLU A 117 13.95 -1.08 -6.74
N GLY A 118 12.87 -1.19 -7.51
CA GLY A 118 12.88 -1.42 -8.95
C GLY A 118 13.04 -2.90 -9.37
N ASN A 119 13.54 -3.78 -8.50
CA ASN A 119 13.52 -5.22 -8.74
C ASN A 119 12.13 -5.80 -8.46
N THR A 120 11.84 -6.99 -8.98
CA THR A 120 10.63 -7.73 -8.60
C THR A 120 10.85 -8.65 -7.40
N LEU A 121 9.78 -9.01 -6.70
CA LEU A 121 9.83 -9.98 -5.58
C LEU A 121 10.34 -11.33 -6.06
N ARG A 122 9.81 -11.83 -7.19
CA ARG A 122 10.25 -13.09 -7.81
C ARG A 122 11.73 -13.05 -8.15
N GLU A 123 12.21 -11.96 -8.77
CA GLU A 123 13.61 -11.83 -9.17
C GLU A 123 14.52 -11.85 -7.94
N ALA A 124 14.23 -11.01 -6.94
CA ALA A 124 15.05 -10.91 -5.74
C ALA A 124 15.14 -12.24 -4.99
N ILE A 125 14.00 -12.92 -4.76
CA ILE A 125 14.00 -14.19 -4.03
C ILE A 125 14.57 -15.35 -4.87
N SER A 126 14.42 -15.32 -6.20
CA SER A 126 15.10 -16.27 -7.10
C SER A 126 16.62 -16.17 -6.97
N GLN A 127 17.17 -14.95 -6.95
CA GLN A 127 18.61 -14.74 -6.77
C GLN A 127 19.09 -15.28 -5.42
N TYR A 128 18.33 -15.07 -4.35
CA TYR A 128 18.66 -15.60 -3.02
C TYR A 128 18.58 -17.13 -2.95
N ALA A 129 17.57 -17.74 -3.56
CA ALA A 129 17.46 -19.20 -3.65
C ALA A 129 18.64 -19.80 -4.42
N GLN A 130 18.96 -19.23 -5.59
CA GLN A 130 20.05 -19.70 -6.45
C GLN A 130 21.41 -19.59 -5.77
N ALA A 131 21.66 -18.51 -5.03
CA ALA A 131 22.88 -18.33 -4.25
C ALA A 131 23.07 -19.41 -3.17
N GLU A 132 21.99 -20.05 -2.72
CA GLU A 132 22.01 -21.16 -1.76
C GLU A 132 21.78 -22.54 -2.42
N GLY A 133 21.92 -22.59 -3.75
CA GLY A 133 21.84 -23.81 -4.55
C GLY A 133 20.43 -24.38 -4.67
N MET A 134 19.41 -23.53 -4.56
CA MET A 134 18.00 -23.86 -4.74
C MET A 134 17.41 -23.13 -5.94
N GLN A 135 16.32 -23.66 -6.50
CA GLN A 135 15.56 -22.99 -7.54
C GLN A 135 14.26 -22.43 -6.96
N LEU A 136 13.74 -21.36 -7.55
CA LEU A 136 12.41 -20.85 -7.27
C LEU A 136 11.50 -21.13 -8.46
N ILE A 137 10.33 -21.70 -8.21
CA ILE A 137 9.21 -21.67 -9.14
C ILE A 137 8.17 -20.71 -8.59
N TRP A 138 7.89 -19.67 -9.38
CA TRP A 138 6.85 -18.69 -9.11
C TRP A 138 5.64 -19.06 -9.95
N ASN A 139 4.70 -19.77 -9.35
CA ASN A 139 3.50 -20.30 -9.98
C ASN A 139 2.30 -19.39 -9.68
N LEU A 140 2.43 -18.12 -10.06
CA LEU A 140 1.42 -17.09 -9.90
C LEU A 140 1.36 -16.25 -11.18
N GLU A 141 0.18 -15.73 -11.50
CA GLU A 141 -0.08 -14.89 -12.68
C GLU A 141 0.56 -13.49 -12.61
N GLN A 142 0.93 -13.04 -11.42
CA GLN A 142 1.48 -11.71 -11.18
C GLN A 142 2.80 -11.75 -10.42
N ASP A 143 3.64 -10.76 -10.70
CA ASP A 143 4.86 -10.44 -9.98
C ASP A 143 4.81 -8.95 -9.56
N PHE A 144 5.51 -8.59 -8.49
CA PHE A 144 5.40 -7.27 -7.90
C PHE A 144 6.74 -6.55 -7.88
N VAL A 145 6.76 -5.33 -8.40
CA VAL A 145 7.92 -4.43 -8.34
C VAL A 145 8.02 -3.82 -6.95
N ILE A 146 9.22 -3.85 -6.40
CA ILE A 146 9.52 -3.32 -5.07
C ILE A 146 9.53 -1.79 -5.15
N LYS A 147 8.54 -1.15 -4.51
CA LYS A 147 8.41 0.32 -4.45
C LYS A 147 9.51 0.99 -3.62
N HIS A 148 9.81 0.39 -2.47
CA HIS A 148 10.80 0.92 -1.54
C HIS A 148 11.67 -0.21 -1.04
N ARG A 149 12.96 0.07 -0.89
CA ARG A 149 13.90 -0.89 -0.33
C ARG A 149 13.43 -1.34 1.05
N PHE A 150 13.46 -2.65 1.28
CA PHE A 150 13.23 -3.23 2.60
C PHE A 150 14.23 -4.35 2.89
N GLN A 151 14.29 -4.78 4.14
CA GLN A 151 15.13 -5.89 4.57
C GLN A 151 14.29 -6.91 5.33
N LEU A 152 14.58 -8.19 5.09
CA LEU A 152 14.03 -9.29 5.87
C LEU A 152 15.15 -9.97 6.64
N ASP A 153 14.97 -10.07 7.95
CA ASP A 153 15.77 -10.92 8.82
C ASP A 153 15.09 -12.30 8.91
N SER A 154 15.61 -13.27 8.14
CA SER A 154 15.07 -14.63 8.08
C SER A 154 16.00 -15.58 7.32
N THR A 155 15.52 -16.78 7.03
CA THR A 155 16.10 -17.71 6.04
C THR A 155 15.49 -17.46 4.65
N VAL A 156 16.01 -18.04 3.55
CA VAL A 156 15.40 -17.86 2.22
C VAL A 156 13.96 -18.37 2.22
N ALA A 157 13.74 -19.56 2.77
CA ALA A 157 12.41 -20.15 2.88
C ALA A 157 11.48 -19.28 3.74
N GLY A 158 11.97 -18.75 4.87
CA GLY A 158 11.18 -17.87 5.72
C GLY A 158 10.85 -16.53 5.05
N SER A 159 11.80 -15.93 4.32
CA SER A 159 11.54 -14.74 3.50
C SER A 159 10.48 -15.01 2.43
N LEU A 160 10.52 -16.18 1.78
CA LEU A 160 9.53 -16.57 0.79
C LEU A 160 8.12 -16.70 1.40
N ALA A 161 7.98 -17.35 2.56
CA ALA A 161 6.70 -17.47 3.25
C ALA A 161 6.14 -16.11 3.72
N LYS A 162 7.00 -15.21 4.21
CA LYS A 162 6.60 -13.84 4.55
C LYS A 162 6.11 -13.06 3.31
N ILE A 163 6.79 -13.23 2.18
CA ILE A 163 6.39 -12.61 0.90
C ILE A 163 5.06 -13.18 0.42
N ALA A 164 4.89 -14.51 0.41
CA ALA A 164 3.65 -15.18 0.03
C ALA A 164 2.46 -14.65 0.85
N ASN A 165 2.58 -14.61 2.18
CA ASN A 165 1.54 -14.07 3.05
C ASN A 165 1.25 -12.58 2.82
N ALA A 166 2.24 -11.80 2.41
CA ALA A 166 2.07 -10.36 2.20
C ALA A 166 1.36 -10.04 0.87
N ILE A 167 1.47 -10.92 -0.13
CA ILE A 167 0.82 -10.77 -1.44
C ILE A 167 -0.45 -11.60 -1.58
N ASP A 168 -0.80 -12.39 -0.56
CA ASP A 168 -1.92 -13.33 -0.54
C ASP A 168 -3.23 -12.70 -1.02
N SER A 169 -3.55 -11.51 -0.50
CA SER A 169 -4.77 -10.78 -0.84
C SER A 169 -4.87 -10.31 -2.30
N SER A 170 -3.79 -10.42 -3.08
CA SER A 170 -3.75 -10.04 -4.48
C SER A 170 -4.18 -11.17 -5.43
N PHE A 171 -4.44 -12.39 -4.93
CA PHE A 171 -4.79 -13.55 -5.75
C PHE A 171 -6.11 -14.18 -5.33
N GLU A 172 -6.73 -14.91 -6.27
CA GLU A 172 -7.85 -15.78 -5.96
C GLU A 172 -7.36 -17.07 -5.29
N GLY A 173 -7.41 -17.13 -3.96
CA GLY A 173 -7.00 -18.31 -3.19
C GLY A 173 -6.07 -17.96 -2.03
N GLU A 174 -5.36 -18.97 -1.53
CA GLU A 174 -4.33 -18.79 -0.49
C GLU A 174 -2.95 -19.04 -1.12
N VAL A 175 -2.13 -17.99 -1.19
CA VAL A 175 -0.75 -18.05 -1.68
C VAL A 175 0.13 -18.74 -0.65
N LYS A 176 0.57 -19.95 -1.00
CA LYS A 176 1.38 -20.81 -0.14
C LYS A 176 2.80 -20.94 -0.66
N ALA A 177 3.74 -21.08 0.27
CA ALA A 177 5.14 -21.39 -0.03
C ALA A 177 5.48 -22.84 0.34
N TYR A 178 6.07 -23.59 -0.58
CA TYR A 178 6.46 -24.99 -0.37
C TYR A 178 7.96 -25.21 -0.58
N LEU A 179 8.52 -26.16 0.17
CA LEU A 179 9.84 -26.73 -0.02
C LEU A 179 9.72 -28.13 -0.62
N CYS A 180 10.19 -28.28 -1.86
CA CYS A 180 10.32 -29.57 -2.53
C CYS A 180 11.78 -30.03 -2.44
N ALA A 181 12.12 -30.71 -1.34
CA ALA A 181 13.50 -31.04 -0.99
C ALA A 181 14.19 -31.99 -1.99
N GLN A 182 13.43 -32.89 -2.63
CA GLN A 182 13.95 -33.82 -3.64
C GLN A 182 14.41 -33.09 -4.91
N GLN A 183 13.67 -32.05 -5.31
CA GLN A 183 13.90 -31.25 -6.51
C GLN A 183 14.83 -30.05 -6.27
N ARG A 184 15.21 -29.78 -5.01
CA ARG A 184 15.91 -28.55 -4.60
C ARG A 184 15.17 -27.28 -5.03
N THR A 185 13.85 -27.30 -4.91
CA THR A 185 12.98 -26.23 -5.41
C THR A 185 12.13 -25.66 -4.28
N LEU A 186 12.05 -24.33 -4.24
CA LEU A 186 11.06 -23.56 -3.51
C LEU A 186 9.94 -23.18 -4.47
N ILE A 187 8.69 -23.28 -4.02
CA ILE A 187 7.52 -23.00 -4.85
C ILE A 187 6.64 -21.99 -4.14
N VAL A 188 6.13 -21.02 -4.90
CA VAL A 188 5.02 -20.16 -4.49
C VAL A 188 3.86 -20.39 -5.45
N THR A 189 2.67 -20.65 -4.91
CA THR A 189 1.47 -20.95 -5.71
C THR A 189 0.22 -20.59 -4.93
N ALA A 190 -0.84 -20.17 -5.62
CA ALA A 190 -2.19 -20.07 -5.07
C ALA A 190 -2.99 -21.38 -5.23
N GLU A 191 -2.48 -22.29 -6.08
CA GLU A 191 -3.09 -23.59 -6.36
C GLU A 191 -2.39 -24.71 -5.59
N GLU A 192 -3.15 -25.42 -4.75
CA GLU A 192 -2.66 -26.59 -4.03
C GLU A 192 -2.97 -27.88 -4.81
N THR A 193 -1.93 -28.61 -5.20
CA THR A 193 -2.04 -29.91 -5.89
C THR A 193 -1.78 -31.08 -4.95
N GLU A 194 -2.25 -32.28 -5.32
CA GLU A 194 -1.95 -33.52 -4.60
C GLU A 194 -0.44 -33.81 -4.56
N PHE A 195 0.28 -33.46 -5.64
CA PHE A 195 1.73 -33.63 -5.69
C PHE A 195 2.43 -32.76 -4.64
N LEU A 196 2.07 -31.47 -4.54
CA LEU A 196 2.67 -30.54 -3.60
C LEU A 196 2.41 -30.93 -2.14
N SER A 197 1.18 -31.33 -1.82
CA SER A 197 0.80 -31.75 -0.46
C SER A 197 1.47 -33.05 -0.02
N SER A 198 1.78 -33.96 -0.95
CA SER A 198 2.40 -35.26 -0.66
C SER A 198 3.94 -35.27 -0.72
N ASN A 199 4.54 -34.48 -1.61
CA ASN A 199 5.98 -34.53 -1.89
C ASN A 199 6.75 -33.30 -1.38
N CYS A 200 6.04 -32.22 -1.06
CA CYS A 200 6.65 -30.98 -0.60
C CYS A 200 6.18 -30.61 0.80
N LYS A 201 6.99 -29.80 1.49
CA LYS A 201 6.69 -29.33 2.84
C LYS A 201 6.22 -27.89 2.79
N LEU A 202 5.02 -27.62 3.32
CA LEU A 202 4.53 -26.26 3.51
C LEU A 202 5.48 -25.48 4.45
N ILE A 203 5.87 -24.28 4.02
CA ILE A 203 6.70 -23.35 4.77
C ILE A 203 5.76 -22.36 5.46
N ARG A 204 5.90 -22.20 6.77
CA ARG A 204 5.12 -21.23 7.56
C ARG A 204 5.98 -20.00 7.86
N SER A 205 5.37 -18.82 7.89
CA SER A 205 6.04 -17.55 8.20
C SER A 205 6.36 -17.39 9.69
#